data_AF-A0A968WTU2-F1
#
_entry.id   AF-A0A968WTU2-F1
#
_cell.length_a   1.000
_cell.length_b   1.000
_cell.length_c   1.000
_cell.angle_alpha   90.00
_cell.angle_beta   90.00
_cell.angle_gamma   90.00
#
_symmetry.space_group_name_H-M   'P 1'
#
loop_
_entity.id
_entity.type
_entity.pdbx_description
1 polymer ?
#
loop_
_entity_poly.entity_id
_entity_poly.type
_entity_poly.pdbx_seq_one_letter_code
_entity_poly.pdbx_strand_id
1 'polypeptide(L)'
;INPRISGASPLTNLITSTYGGCPIYMFHMLEFMGVPWELDLDDVQKRWAEFDNWSQLILKYPVDRVEMITKAPSSGIWRMGDDGKIALTRKSIDWFLVSGEDEAFYLRVYTAGDYRYHGADLGILVSRGRFQTDDRKLTDRAKRWVAAINAQFEAIPVSGSAAPTPPPADSTNKMF
;
A
#
# COMPACT_ATOMS: atom_id res chain seq x y z
N ILE A 1 3.46 -6.43 10.46
CA ILE A 1 2.04 -6.02 10.60
C ILE A 1 1.28 -6.56 9.40
N ASN A 2 0.24 -7.37 9.63
CA ASN A 2 -0.56 -7.97 8.55
C ASN A 2 -1.71 -7.02 8.16
N PRO A 3 -1.71 -6.42 6.96
CA PRO A 3 -2.72 -5.44 6.55
C PRO A 3 -4.15 -6.00 6.54
N ARG A 4 -4.32 -7.32 6.34
CA ARG A 4 -5.65 -7.97 6.31
C ARG A 4 -6.31 -8.08 7.67
N ILE A 5 -5.53 -8.12 8.75
CA ILE A 5 -6.06 -8.26 10.12
C ILE A 5 -6.24 -6.90 10.80
N SER A 6 -5.51 -5.90 10.35
CA SER A 6 -5.26 -4.72 11.17
C SER A 6 -5.84 -3.42 10.62
N GLY A 7 -6.32 -3.38 9.38
CA GLY A 7 -7.02 -2.20 8.85
C GLY A 7 -6.17 -0.93 8.92
N ALA A 8 -6.78 0.21 9.23
CA ALA A 8 -6.09 1.50 9.38
C ALA A 8 -5.34 1.66 10.72
N SER A 9 -5.67 0.84 11.73
CA SER A 9 -5.21 1.02 13.12
C SER A 9 -3.70 0.91 13.35
N PRO A 10 -2.92 0.07 12.62
CA PRO A 10 -1.46 0.09 12.72
C PRO A 10 -0.83 1.33 12.15
N LEU A 11 -1.42 1.94 11.11
CA LEU A 11 -0.85 3.15 10.52
C LEU A 11 -0.93 4.29 11.54
N THR A 12 -2.04 4.41 12.27
CA THR A 12 -2.19 5.38 13.37
C THR A 12 -1.43 4.99 14.64
N ASN A 13 -1.23 3.70 14.95
CA ASN A 13 -0.41 3.31 16.11
C ASN A 13 1.10 3.35 15.84
N LEU A 14 1.53 3.20 14.59
CA LEU A 14 2.94 3.33 14.22
C LEU A 14 3.34 4.78 14.01
N ILE A 15 2.39 5.68 13.74
CA ILE A 15 2.69 7.10 13.53
C ILE A 15 3.37 7.70 14.78
N THR A 16 3.00 7.27 15.99
CA THR A 16 3.70 7.67 17.23
C THR A 16 5.11 7.10 17.33
N SER A 17 5.36 5.89 16.80
CA SER A 17 6.71 5.30 16.76
C SER A 17 7.62 5.96 15.73
N THR A 18 7.07 6.41 14.60
CA THR A 18 7.85 7.04 13.52
C THR A 18 8.11 8.53 13.79
N TYR A 19 7.09 9.26 14.23
CA TYR A 19 7.18 10.70 14.43
C TYR A 19 7.54 11.09 15.88
N GLY A 20 7.81 10.10 16.74
CA GLY A 20 8.16 10.30 18.14
C GLY A 20 6.99 10.87 18.94
N GLY A 21 6.27 10.05 19.66
CA GLY A 21 5.19 10.49 20.54
C GLY A 21 4.98 9.48 21.66
N CYS A 22 4.41 9.94 22.78
CA CYS A 22 3.99 9.05 23.85
C CYS A 22 2.83 8.18 23.33
N PRO A 23 2.95 6.84 23.28
CA PRO A 23 1.82 6.00 22.88
C PRO A 23 0.64 6.22 23.84
N ILE A 24 -0.58 6.31 23.31
CA ILE A 24 -1.80 6.53 24.14
C ILE A 24 -1.91 5.49 25.26
N TYR A 25 -1.45 4.27 25.00
CA TYR A 25 -1.37 3.19 25.99
C TYR A 25 -0.58 3.54 27.26
N MET A 26 0.43 4.40 27.17
CA MET A 26 1.24 4.79 28.32
C MET A 26 0.43 5.61 29.34
N PHE A 27 -0.51 6.45 28.88
CA PHE A 27 -1.42 7.16 29.79
C PHE A 27 -2.35 6.18 30.52
N HIS A 28 -2.84 5.13 29.83
CA HIS A 28 -3.60 4.07 30.48
C HIS A 28 -2.78 3.31 31.53
N MET A 29 -1.48 3.08 31.28
CA MET A 29 -0.61 2.46 32.29
C MET A 29 -0.37 3.37 33.49
N LEU A 30 -0.15 4.68 33.29
CA LEU A 30 0.03 5.63 34.39
C LEU A 30 -1.20 5.66 35.29
N GLU A 31 -2.39 5.70 34.70
CA GLU A 31 -3.67 5.64 35.42
C GLU A 31 -3.80 4.34 36.21
N PHE A 32 -3.52 3.20 35.58
CA PHE A 32 -3.58 1.88 36.22
C PHE A 32 -2.60 1.75 37.39
N MET A 33 -1.40 2.33 37.26
CA MET A 33 -0.37 2.31 38.31
C MET A 33 -0.62 3.38 39.40
N GLY A 34 -1.66 4.19 39.28
CA GLY A 34 -1.95 5.28 40.22
C GLY A 34 -0.89 6.39 40.23
N VAL A 35 -0.18 6.57 39.12
CA VAL A 35 0.83 7.61 38.98
C VAL A 35 0.15 8.90 38.52
N PRO A 36 0.23 10.02 39.26
CA PRO A 36 -0.36 11.28 38.83
C PRO A 36 0.35 11.80 37.58
N TRP A 37 -0.43 12.32 36.63
CA TRP A 37 0.07 12.88 35.38
C TRP A 37 -0.74 14.12 34.97
N GLU A 38 -0.11 15.01 34.22
CA GLU A 38 -0.74 16.17 33.57
C GLU A 38 -0.47 16.11 32.06
N LEU A 39 -1.42 16.57 31.25
CA LEU A 39 -1.35 16.56 29.79
C LEU A 39 -1.87 17.87 29.23
N ASP A 40 -1.03 18.54 28.45
CA ASP A 40 -1.46 19.65 27.59
C ASP A 40 -1.99 19.07 26.28
N LEU A 41 -3.32 19.06 26.15
CA LEU A 41 -3.98 18.56 24.94
C LEU A 41 -3.65 19.42 23.72
N ASP A 42 -3.50 20.73 23.87
CA ASP A 42 -3.23 21.63 22.76
C ASP A 42 -1.79 21.44 22.24
N ASP A 43 -0.82 21.22 23.14
CA ASP A 43 0.56 20.92 22.74
C ASP A 43 0.67 19.57 22.03
N VAL A 44 -0.01 18.55 22.55
CA VAL A 44 -0.08 17.23 21.88
C VAL A 44 -0.74 17.36 20.50
N GLN A 45 -1.82 18.11 20.37
CA GLN A 45 -2.51 18.30 19.09
C GLN A 45 -1.68 19.13 18.10
N LYS A 46 -0.99 20.18 18.55
CA LYS A 46 -0.07 20.98 17.72
C LYS A 46 1.00 20.12 17.07
N ARG A 47 1.51 19.12 17.79
CA ARG A 47 2.48 18.15 17.23
C ARG A 47 1.92 17.38 16.03
N TRP A 48 0.63 17.09 16.03
CA TRP A 48 -0.06 16.42 14.92
C TRP A 48 -0.54 17.37 13.83
N ALA A 49 -0.28 18.68 13.93
CA ALA A 49 -0.63 19.63 12.88
C ALA A 49 0.38 19.62 11.71
N GLU A 50 1.64 19.24 11.99
CA GLU A 50 2.70 19.12 10.99
C GLU A 50 2.99 17.65 10.69
N PHE A 51 2.30 17.07 9.71
CA PHE A 51 2.61 15.73 9.20
C PHE A 51 2.87 15.77 7.70
N ASP A 52 3.81 14.91 7.27
CA ASP A 52 3.98 14.64 5.86
C ASP A 52 2.69 14.02 5.30
N ASN A 53 2.22 14.52 4.18
CA ASN A 53 1.09 13.92 3.49
C ASN A 53 1.57 12.64 2.79
N TRP A 54 0.92 11.53 3.08
CA TRP A 54 1.14 10.25 2.41
C TRP A 54 -0.15 9.75 1.81
N SER A 55 -0.04 9.03 0.69
CA SER A 55 -1.16 8.37 0.04
C SER A 55 -0.86 6.91 -0.23
N GLN A 56 -1.89 6.08 -0.13
CA GLN A 56 -1.88 4.68 -0.52
C GLN A 56 -2.92 4.44 -1.62
N LEU A 57 -2.53 3.71 -2.66
CA LEU A 57 -3.45 3.16 -3.66
C LEU A 57 -3.41 1.64 -3.61
N ILE A 58 -4.60 1.03 -3.61
CA ILE A 58 -4.76 -0.40 -3.86
C ILE A 58 -5.10 -0.55 -5.34
N LEU A 59 -4.21 -1.19 -6.09
CA LEU A 59 -4.35 -1.34 -7.53
C LEU A 59 -5.18 -2.59 -7.82
N LYS A 60 -6.40 -2.40 -8.32
CA LYS A 60 -7.26 -3.48 -8.77
C LYS A 60 -7.22 -3.62 -10.29
N TYR A 61 -7.33 -4.85 -10.78
CA TYR A 61 -7.47 -5.09 -12.21
C TYR A 61 -8.90 -4.74 -12.65
N PRO A 62 -9.09 -3.76 -13.55
CA PRO A 62 -10.43 -3.26 -13.88
C PRO A 62 -11.09 -3.99 -15.05
N VAL A 63 -10.40 -4.92 -15.71
CA VAL A 63 -10.89 -5.55 -16.94
C VAL A 63 -11.53 -6.90 -16.64
N ASP A 64 -12.70 -7.14 -17.23
CA ASP A 64 -13.42 -8.41 -17.16
C ASP A 64 -12.86 -9.45 -18.12
N ARG A 65 -11.66 -9.96 -17.78
CA ARG A 65 -11.02 -11.10 -18.45
C ARG A 65 -10.03 -11.78 -17.52
N VAL A 66 -9.79 -13.07 -17.74
CA VAL A 66 -8.80 -13.86 -17.01
C VAL A 66 -7.55 -14.03 -17.86
N GLU A 67 -6.39 -13.64 -17.31
CA GLU A 67 -5.10 -13.72 -17.98
C GLU A 67 -4.04 -14.26 -17.02
N MET A 68 -3.11 -15.07 -17.52
CA MET A 68 -1.95 -15.51 -16.75
C MET A 68 -0.84 -14.47 -16.89
N ILE A 69 -0.35 -13.95 -15.77
CA ILE A 69 0.74 -12.99 -15.71
C ILE A 69 2.03 -13.68 -16.12
N THR A 70 2.70 -13.18 -17.14
CA THR A 70 4.02 -13.64 -17.57
C THR A 70 5.14 -12.80 -16.95
N LYS A 71 4.84 -11.55 -16.59
CA LYS A 71 5.76 -10.65 -15.89
C LYS A 71 5.00 -9.68 -15.01
N ALA A 72 5.50 -9.48 -13.80
CA ALA A 72 5.01 -8.48 -12.86
C ALA A 72 6.13 -7.52 -12.44
N PRO A 73 5.83 -6.23 -12.19
CA PRO A 73 6.79 -5.28 -11.64
C PRO A 73 7.34 -5.76 -10.30
N SER A 74 8.63 -5.54 -10.06
CA SER A 74 9.26 -5.88 -8.77
C SER A 74 8.84 -4.92 -7.67
N SER A 75 8.74 -5.43 -6.44
CA SER A 75 8.58 -4.57 -5.26
C SER A 75 9.80 -3.66 -5.07
N GLY A 76 9.56 -2.43 -4.63
CA GLY A 76 10.62 -1.45 -4.38
C GLY A 76 10.21 -0.02 -4.67
N ILE A 77 11.18 0.87 -4.69
CA ILE A 77 11.02 2.29 -4.98
C ILE A 77 11.13 2.51 -6.48
N TRP A 78 10.08 3.08 -7.05
CA TRP A 78 9.98 3.51 -8.43
C TRP A 78 9.99 5.03 -8.47
N ARG A 79 10.63 5.60 -9.48
CA ARG A 79 10.59 7.04 -9.79
C ARG A 79 9.85 7.25 -11.10
N MET A 80 9.00 8.25 -11.16
CA MET A 80 8.32 8.72 -12.35
C MET A 80 9.05 9.94 -12.93
N GLY A 81 9.42 9.87 -14.21
CA GLY A 81 9.95 11.01 -14.93
C GLY A 81 8.86 11.95 -15.44
N ASP A 82 9.26 13.11 -15.96
CA ASP A 82 8.33 14.11 -16.52
C ASP A 82 7.50 13.60 -17.70
N ASP A 83 8.01 12.59 -18.41
CA ASP A 83 7.33 11.90 -19.51
C ASP A 83 6.31 10.84 -19.04
N GLY A 84 6.15 10.68 -17.72
CA GLY A 84 5.25 9.71 -17.10
C GLY A 84 5.76 8.27 -17.08
N LYS A 85 6.96 8.00 -17.62
CA LYS A 85 7.58 6.67 -17.51
C LYS A 85 8.12 6.47 -16.11
N ILE A 86 8.11 5.21 -15.68
CA ILE A 86 8.62 4.82 -14.37
C ILE A 86 9.85 3.92 -14.51
N ALA A 87 10.79 4.09 -13.59
CA ALA A 87 11.96 3.23 -13.47
C ALA A 87 12.12 2.76 -12.02
N LEU A 88 12.53 1.51 -11.84
CA LEU A 88 12.85 0.98 -10.51
C LEU A 88 14.19 1.56 -10.06
N THR A 89 14.16 2.41 -9.06
CA THR A 89 15.35 3.04 -8.49
C THR A 89 16.01 2.14 -7.45
N ARG A 90 15.21 1.43 -6.65
CA ARG A 90 15.73 0.58 -5.56
C ARG A 90 14.82 -0.60 -5.25
N LYS A 91 15.37 -1.82 -5.23
CA LYS A 91 14.68 -2.96 -4.62
C LYS A 91 14.72 -2.82 -3.10
N SER A 92 13.56 -2.74 -2.47
CA SER A 92 13.42 -2.60 -1.02
C SER A 92 12.07 -3.13 -0.59
N ILE A 93 11.94 -3.42 0.70
CA ILE A 93 10.65 -3.62 1.40
C ILE A 93 10.31 -2.44 2.32
N ASP A 94 11.27 -1.53 2.50
CA ASP A 94 11.12 -0.33 3.31
C ASP A 94 10.59 0.82 2.43
N TRP A 95 9.38 1.25 2.74
CA TRP A 95 8.64 2.30 2.05
C TRP A 95 8.99 3.70 2.55
N PHE A 96 9.64 3.84 3.71
CA PHE A 96 10.11 5.14 4.22
C PHE A 96 11.22 5.76 3.37
N LEU A 97 11.80 4.96 2.47
CA LEU A 97 12.81 5.40 1.51
C LEU A 97 12.24 6.27 0.36
N VAL A 98 10.92 6.42 0.26
CA VAL A 98 10.30 7.37 -0.68
C VAL A 98 10.62 8.79 -0.22
N SER A 99 11.40 9.50 -1.03
CA SER A 99 11.93 10.82 -0.70
C SER A 99 11.06 11.97 -1.20
N GLY A 100 10.29 11.75 -2.26
CA GLY A 100 9.54 12.80 -2.95
C GLY A 100 8.21 12.34 -3.54
N GLU A 101 7.52 13.29 -4.17
CA GLU A 101 6.24 13.11 -4.84
C GLU A 101 6.35 12.44 -6.22
N ASP A 102 7.54 12.47 -6.80
CA ASP A 102 7.94 11.77 -8.03
C ASP A 102 8.36 10.31 -7.76
N GLU A 103 8.40 9.90 -6.50
CA GLU A 103 8.72 8.53 -6.10
C GLU A 103 7.51 7.83 -5.48
N ALA A 104 7.48 6.50 -5.66
CA ALA A 104 6.51 5.65 -5.01
C ALA A 104 7.10 4.28 -4.68
N PHE A 105 6.77 3.78 -3.50
CA PHE A 105 6.99 2.39 -3.14
C PHE A 105 5.87 1.54 -3.72
N TYR A 106 6.22 0.51 -4.47
CA TYR A 106 5.31 -0.50 -4.96
C TYR A 106 5.53 -1.82 -4.23
N LEU A 107 4.46 -2.40 -3.69
CA LEU A 107 4.44 -3.76 -3.16
C LEU A 107 3.69 -4.66 -4.12
N ARG A 108 4.41 -5.60 -4.72
CA ARG A 108 3.86 -6.65 -5.57
C ARG A 108 3.00 -7.61 -4.77
N VAL A 109 1.78 -7.89 -5.26
CA VAL A 109 0.90 -8.94 -4.71
C VAL A 109 0.94 -10.20 -5.58
N TYR A 110 0.91 -10.05 -6.91
CA TYR A 110 1.01 -11.17 -7.84
C TYR A 110 2.33 -11.20 -8.60
N THR A 111 2.81 -12.40 -8.90
CA THR A 111 4.03 -12.67 -9.65
C THR A 111 3.73 -13.36 -10.98
N ALA A 112 4.78 -13.63 -11.77
CA ALA A 112 4.65 -14.46 -12.96
C ALA A 112 4.14 -15.87 -12.59
N GLY A 113 3.18 -16.38 -13.35
CA GLY A 113 2.47 -17.63 -13.09
C GLY A 113 1.13 -17.46 -12.38
N ASP A 114 0.88 -16.32 -11.73
CA ASP A 114 -0.42 -16.00 -11.16
C ASP A 114 -1.42 -15.53 -12.23
N TYR A 115 -2.70 -15.50 -11.88
CA TYR A 115 -3.77 -15.01 -12.74
C TYR A 115 -4.26 -13.65 -12.29
N ARG A 116 -4.52 -12.76 -13.26
CA ARG A 116 -5.30 -11.52 -13.04
C ARG A 116 -6.69 -11.68 -13.63
N TYR A 117 -7.69 -11.14 -12.94
CA TYR A 117 -9.10 -11.16 -13.28
C TYR A 117 -9.80 -9.93 -12.68
N HIS A 118 -11.04 -9.65 -13.09
CA HIS A 118 -11.73 -8.45 -12.62
C HIS A 118 -11.76 -8.35 -11.09
N GLY A 119 -11.29 -7.23 -10.56
CA GLY A 119 -11.23 -6.95 -9.12
C GLY A 119 -10.01 -7.53 -8.39
N ALA A 120 -9.15 -8.30 -9.07
CA ALA A 120 -7.92 -8.82 -8.53
C ALA A 120 -6.98 -7.72 -8.00
N ASP A 121 -6.33 -7.96 -6.85
CA ASP A 121 -5.35 -7.04 -6.28
C ASP A 121 -3.99 -7.22 -6.96
N LEU A 122 -3.59 -6.25 -7.79
CA LEU A 122 -2.34 -6.28 -8.53
C LEU A 122 -1.15 -5.85 -7.66
N GLY A 123 -1.39 -4.91 -6.75
CA GLY A 123 -0.37 -4.42 -5.83
C GLY A 123 -0.82 -3.21 -5.02
N ILE A 124 0.09 -2.74 -4.18
CA ILE A 124 -0.12 -1.56 -3.34
C ILE A 124 0.93 -0.53 -3.72
N LEU A 125 0.51 0.72 -3.93
CA LEU A 125 1.39 1.85 -4.16
C LEU A 125 1.33 2.79 -2.96
N VAL A 126 2.49 3.24 -2.48
CA VAL A 126 2.62 4.22 -1.39
C VAL A 126 3.52 5.35 -1.84
N SER A 127 3.10 6.59 -1.68
CA SER A 127 3.85 7.77 -2.14
C SER A 127 3.57 8.98 -1.24
N ARG A 128 4.48 9.96 -1.26
CA ARG A 128 4.28 11.26 -0.61
C ARG A 128 3.29 12.13 -1.41
N GLY A 129 2.62 13.03 -0.72
CA GLY A 129 1.58 13.90 -1.27
C GLY A 129 0.23 13.21 -1.44
N ARG A 130 -0.80 13.99 -1.81
CA ARG A 130 -2.18 13.52 -1.96
C ARG A 130 -2.44 12.88 -3.34
N PHE A 131 -3.10 11.73 -3.35
CA PHE A 131 -3.66 11.12 -4.57
C PHE A 131 -5.15 11.39 -4.79
N GLN A 132 -5.79 12.07 -3.86
CA GLN A 132 -7.22 12.38 -3.91
C GLN A 132 -7.47 13.86 -3.64
N THR A 133 -8.33 14.49 -4.46
CA THR A 133 -8.83 15.86 -4.24
C THR A 133 -9.85 15.90 -3.10
N ASP A 134 -10.23 17.10 -2.65
CA ASP A 134 -11.24 17.27 -1.59
C ASP A 134 -12.61 16.71 -1.99
N ASP A 135 -12.93 16.74 -3.29
CA ASP A 135 -14.15 16.12 -3.87
C ASP A 135 -14.06 14.60 -4.04
N ARG A 136 -13.09 13.95 -3.39
CA ARG A 136 -12.87 12.50 -3.40
C ARG A 136 -12.52 11.91 -4.78
N LYS A 137 -12.03 12.73 -5.72
CA LYS A 137 -11.59 12.27 -7.06
C LYS A 137 -10.09 11.99 -7.07
N LEU A 138 -9.66 11.01 -7.88
CA LEU A 138 -8.23 10.76 -8.10
C LEU A 138 -7.57 11.94 -8.81
N THR A 139 -6.41 12.37 -8.31
CA THR A 139 -5.58 13.38 -8.98
C THR A 139 -4.98 12.82 -10.27
N ASP A 140 -4.56 13.68 -11.19
CA ASP A 140 -3.93 13.21 -12.43
C ASP A 140 -2.60 12.49 -12.17
N ARG A 141 -1.87 12.93 -11.13
CA ARG A 141 -0.69 12.22 -10.61
C ARG A 141 -1.01 10.79 -10.21
N ALA A 142 -2.12 10.57 -9.49
CA ALA A 142 -2.56 9.23 -9.10
C ALA A 142 -2.87 8.37 -10.33
N LYS A 143 -3.62 8.92 -11.30
CA LYS A 143 -3.95 8.20 -12.55
C LYS A 143 -2.70 7.83 -13.35
N ARG A 144 -1.72 8.74 -13.47
CA ARG A 144 -0.43 8.47 -14.12
C ARG A 144 0.30 7.32 -13.46
N TRP A 145 0.35 7.29 -12.12
CA TRP A 145 0.97 6.20 -11.37
C TRP A 145 0.28 4.85 -11.59
N VAL A 146 -1.06 4.84 -11.52
CA VAL A 146 -1.86 3.64 -11.78
C VAL A 146 -1.60 3.12 -13.20
N ALA A 147 -1.61 4.00 -14.20
CA ALA A 147 -1.36 3.60 -15.59
C ALA A 147 0.06 3.07 -15.79
N ALA A 148 1.07 3.77 -15.25
CA ALA A 148 2.48 3.42 -15.41
C ALA A 148 2.83 2.07 -14.76
N ILE A 149 2.29 1.77 -13.57
CA ILE A 149 2.49 0.48 -12.91
C ILE A 149 1.75 -0.63 -13.64
N ASN A 150 0.51 -0.40 -14.09
CA ASN A 150 -0.23 -1.38 -14.87
C ASN A 150 0.50 -1.76 -16.17
N ALA A 151 1.17 -0.79 -16.82
CA ALA A 151 1.97 -1.02 -18.01
C ALA A 151 3.22 -1.91 -17.79
N GLN A 152 3.63 -2.15 -16.54
CA GLN A 152 4.73 -3.08 -16.23
C GLN A 152 4.29 -4.55 -16.20
N PHE A 153 2.98 -4.83 -16.24
CA PHE A 153 2.48 -6.19 -16.27
C PHE A 153 2.38 -6.70 -17.71
N GLU A 154 2.98 -7.86 -17.95
CA GLU A 154 2.77 -8.63 -19.17
C GLU A 154 1.94 -9.87 -18.80
N ALA A 155 0.97 -10.21 -19.64
CA ALA A 155 0.10 -11.35 -19.40
C ALA A 155 -0.37 -11.94 -20.74
N ILE A 156 -0.71 -13.23 -20.72
CA ILE A 156 -1.28 -13.92 -21.87
C ILE A 156 -2.72 -14.35 -21.55
N PRO A 157 -3.64 -14.25 -22.53
CA PRO A 157 -5.00 -14.75 -22.37
C PRO A 157 -5.01 -16.24 -22.03
N VAL A 158 -5.87 -16.61 -21.10
CA VAL A 158 -6.13 -18.03 -20.80
C VAL A 158 -7.25 -18.50 -21.71
N SER A 159 -6.90 -19.20 -22.77
CA SER A 159 -7.87 -19.86 -23.65
C SER A 159 -8.09 -21.29 -23.16
N GLY A 160 -9.19 -21.55 -22.45
CA GLY A 160 -9.57 -22.89 -22.04
C GLY A 160 -10.94 -22.95 -21.36
N SER A 161 -11.75 -23.95 -21.73
CA SER A 161 -12.92 -24.37 -20.96
C SER A 161 -12.45 -25.36 -19.89
N ALA A 162 -12.07 -24.87 -18.72
CA ALA A 162 -12.05 -25.71 -17.54
C ALA A 162 -12.58 -24.87 -16.38
N ALA A 163 -13.74 -25.26 -15.85
CA ALA A 163 -14.13 -24.81 -14.54
C ALA A 163 -12.97 -25.14 -13.59
N PRO A 164 -12.42 -24.18 -12.84
CA PRO A 164 -11.36 -24.47 -11.90
C PRO A 164 -11.88 -25.51 -10.92
N THR A 165 -11.25 -26.68 -10.84
CA THR A 165 -11.48 -27.62 -9.75
C THR A 165 -10.83 -27.00 -8.52
N PRO A 166 -11.59 -26.46 -7.55
CA PRO A 166 -10.96 -25.94 -6.34
C PRO A 166 -10.18 -27.09 -5.69
N PRO A 167 -8.94 -26.85 -5.24
CA PRO A 167 -8.22 -27.87 -4.49
C PRO A 167 -9.05 -28.24 -3.25
N PRO A 168 -8.94 -29.49 -2.75
CA PRO A 168 -9.65 -29.90 -1.54
C PRO A 168 -9.48 -28.87 -0.42
N ALA A 169 -10.53 -28.65 0.37
CA ALA A 169 -10.55 -27.66 1.44
C ALA A 169 -9.36 -27.78 2.42
N ASP A 170 -8.77 -28.97 2.50
CA ASP A 170 -7.65 -29.32 3.37
C ASP A 170 -6.27 -29.08 2.73
N SER A 171 -6.21 -28.46 1.54
CA SER A 171 -4.93 -28.14 0.89
C SER A 171 -4.18 -27.03 1.65
N THR A 172 -3.13 -27.42 2.36
CA THR A 172 -2.21 -26.58 3.14
C THR A 172 -1.38 -25.59 2.30
N ASN A 173 -1.61 -25.50 0.98
CA ASN A 173 -0.82 -24.68 0.05
C ASN A 173 -0.97 -23.15 0.22
N LYS A 174 -1.77 -22.67 1.17
CA LYS A 174 -1.91 -21.23 1.45
C LYS A 174 -1.07 -20.71 2.61
N MET A 175 -0.28 -21.56 3.29
CA MET A 175 0.51 -21.14 4.48
C MET A 175 2.03 -21.36 4.40
N PHE A 176 2.59 -21.67 3.23
CA PHE A 176 4.05 -21.66 3.02
C PHE A 176 4.42 -20.97 1.71
#